data_AF-E3NB67-F1
#
_entry.id   AF-E3NB67-F1
#
_cell.length_a   1.000
_cell.length_b   1.000
_cell.length_c   1.000
_cell.angle_alpha   90.00
_cell.angle_beta   90.00
_cell.angle_gamma   90.00
#
_symmetry.space_group_name_H-M   'P 1'
#
loop_
_entity.id
_entity.type
_entity.pdbx_description
1 polymer ?
#
loop_
_entity_poly.entity_id
_entity_poly.type
_entity_poly.pdbx_seq_one_letter_code
_entity_poly.pdbx_strand_id
1 'polypeptide(L)'
;MNFIHFLAVFSVLFASASALLGLIGSKQGVTVTGRLICNGQPASGVLVKMYEDGTIYDSKLDSQKTGADGTFRVSGSQNKIRTIDPKVNIYHKCNYNGLCSKKVSINIPKSAVVSGSGNNARNYDIGTINLANRFSGESTDCIH
;
A
#
# COMPACT_ATOMS: atom_id res chain seq x y z
N MET A 1 -10.33 54.93 8.05
CA MET A 1 -9.29 54.29 7.20
C MET A 1 -8.61 53.10 7.87
N ASN A 2 -8.20 53.18 9.15
CA ASN A 2 -7.36 52.15 9.78
C ASN A 2 -8.06 50.79 10.03
N PHE A 3 -9.36 50.78 10.34
CA PHE A 3 -10.11 49.53 10.59
C PHE A 3 -10.33 48.69 9.32
N ILE A 4 -10.59 49.34 8.19
CA ILE A 4 -10.77 48.69 6.89
C ILE A 4 -9.44 48.11 6.38
N HIS A 5 -8.32 48.81 6.61
CA HIS A 5 -6.98 48.26 6.31
C HIS A 5 -6.64 47.06 7.20
N PHE A 6 -6.99 47.08 8.49
CA PHE A 6 -6.79 45.93 9.38
C PHE A 6 -7.60 44.70 8.93
N LEU A 7 -8.86 44.88 8.55
CA LEU A 7 -9.70 43.79 8.01
C LEU A 7 -9.16 43.25 6.67
N ALA A 8 -8.66 44.13 5.80
CA ALA A 8 -8.07 43.73 4.52
C ALA A 8 -6.77 42.94 4.72
N VAL A 9 -5.88 43.38 5.62
CA VAL A 9 -4.64 42.67 5.96
C VAL A 9 -4.94 41.32 6.62
N PHE A 10 -5.91 41.26 7.53
CA PHE A 10 -6.32 40.01 8.17
C PHE A 10 -6.94 39.01 7.16
N SER A 11 -7.74 39.49 6.21
CA SER A 11 -8.30 38.70 5.11
C SER A 11 -7.21 38.12 4.18
N VAL A 12 -6.21 38.94 3.82
CA VAL A 12 -5.07 38.49 3.00
C VAL A 12 -4.21 37.46 3.75
N LEU A 13 -3.97 37.66 5.05
CA LEU A 13 -3.25 36.71 5.89
C LEU A 13 -4.00 35.37 6.04
N PHE A 14 -5.33 35.39 6.19
CA PHE A 14 -6.14 34.18 6.29
C PHE A 14 -6.26 33.43 4.94
N ALA A 15 -6.37 34.16 3.83
CA ALA A 15 -6.37 33.58 2.49
C ALA A 15 -5.01 32.97 2.11
N SER A 16 -3.89 33.63 2.47
CA SER A 16 -2.54 33.08 2.27
C SER A 16 -2.25 31.87 3.17
N ALA A 17 -2.73 31.88 4.41
CA ALA A 17 -2.66 30.71 5.30
C ALA A 17 -3.46 29.52 4.76
N SER A 18 -4.62 29.76 4.15
CA SER A 18 -5.44 28.71 3.51
C SER A 18 -4.76 28.11 2.27
N ALA A 19 -4.06 28.93 1.48
CA ALA A 19 -3.24 28.47 0.35
C ALA A 19 -2.01 27.66 0.80
N LEU A 20 -1.46 27.95 1.98
CA LEU A 20 -0.38 27.18 2.60
C LEU A 20 -0.88 25.83 3.19
N LEU A 21 -2.16 25.74 3.57
CA LEU A 21 -2.76 24.53 4.13
C LEU A 21 -3.24 23.51 3.08
N GLY A 22 -3.36 23.90 1.80
CA GLY A 22 -3.59 22.98 0.68
C GLY A 22 -2.39 22.06 0.35
N LEU A 23 -1.30 22.14 1.12
CA LEU A 23 0.02 21.57 0.83
C LEU A 23 0.40 20.32 1.65
N ILE A 24 -0.54 19.61 2.29
CA ILE A 24 -0.17 18.42 3.07
C ILE A 24 -0.18 17.17 2.18
N GLY A 25 0.91 17.03 1.42
CA GLY A 25 1.24 15.84 0.64
C GLY A 25 0.54 15.71 -0.71
N SER A 26 1.23 15.11 -1.68
CA SER A 26 0.65 14.79 -2.98
C SER A 26 0.02 13.40 -2.95
N LYS A 27 -1.06 13.20 -3.72
CA LYS A 27 -1.61 11.87 -3.94
C LYS A 27 -0.59 11.04 -4.72
N GLN A 28 -0.30 9.87 -4.21
CA GLN A 28 0.60 8.90 -4.82
C GLN A 28 -0.05 7.52 -4.74
N GLY A 29 0.33 6.63 -5.66
CA GLY A 29 -0.21 5.29 -5.66
C GLY A 29 0.66 4.30 -6.42
N VAL A 30 0.31 3.03 -6.26
CA VAL A 30 0.99 1.91 -6.90
C VAL A 30 -0.02 0.79 -7.12
N THR A 31 0.13 0.06 -8.24
CA THR A 31 -0.54 -1.22 -8.44
C THR A 31 0.50 -2.32 -8.49
N VAL A 32 0.28 -3.37 -7.69
CA VAL A 32 1.11 -4.57 -7.68
C VAL A 32 0.32 -5.75 -8.24
N THR A 33 0.96 -6.52 -9.11
CA THR A 33 0.44 -7.79 -9.62
C THR A 33 1.41 -8.91 -9.33
N GLY A 34 0.93 -10.14 -9.38
CA GLY A 34 1.78 -11.33 -9.29
C GLY A 34 0.95 -12.59 -9.29
N ARG A 35 1.63 -13.73 -9.10
CA ARG A 35 1.02 -15.05 -9.04
C ARG A 35 1.57 -15.85 -7.86
N LEU A 36 0.68 -16.43 -7.07
CA LEU A 36 1.05 -17.26 -5.93
C LEU A 36 0.84 -18.74 -6.26
N ILE A 37 1.83 -19.56 -5.91
CA ILE A 37 1.77 -21.02 -6.04
C ILE A 37 2.15 -21.68 -4.70
N CYS A 38 1.72 -22.92 -4.51
CA CYS A 38 2.11 -23.77 -3.39
C CYS A 38 2.47 -25.14 -3.94
N ASN A 39 3.73 -25.57 -3.78
CA ASN A 39 4.25 -26.83 -4.33
C ASN A 39 3.98 -26.98 -5.85
N GLY A 40 4.17 -25.90 -6.61
CA GLY A 40 3.94 -25.88 -8.06
C GLY A 40 2.49 -25.67 -8.50
N GLN A 41 1.51 -25.77 -7.59
CA GLN A 41 0.09 -25.59 -7.90
C GLN A 41 -0.39 -24.16 -7.64
N PRO A 42 -1.36 -23.63 -8.42
CA PRO A 42 -1.98 -22.33 -8.15
C PRO A 42 -2.49 -22.22 -6.71
N ALA A 43 -2.12 -21.16 -5.99
CA ALA A 43 -2.61 -20.91 -4.64
C ALA A 43 -3.79 -19.92 -4.70
N SER A 44 -5.00 -20.46 -4.80
CA SER A 44 -6.26 -19.70 -4.85
C SER A 44 -6.72 -19.24 -3.46
N GLY A 45 -7.42 -18.09 -3.41
CA GLY A 45 -8.05 -17.58 -2.20
C GLY A 45 -7.08 -17.05 -1.13
N VAL A 46 -5.80 -16.92 -1.45
CA VAL A 46 -4.75 -16.39 -0.56
C VAL A 46 -4.99 -14.90 -0.38
N LEU A 47 -5.03 -14.44 0.88
CA LEU A 47 -5.23 -13.03 1.19
C LEU A 47 -3.95 -12.24 0.97
N VAL A 48 -4.05 -11.17 0.21
CA VAL A 48 -2.98 -10.24 -0.12
C VAL A 48 -3.42 -8.84 0.30
N LYS A 49 -2.59 -8.14 1.07
CA LYS A 49 -2.89 -6.79 1.52
C LYS A 49 -1.77 -5.85 1.18
N MET A 50 -2.12 -4.67 0.70
CA MET A 50 -1.18 -3.57 0.50
C MET A 50 -1.21 -2.64 1.70
N TYR A 51 -0.02 -2.25 2.15
CA TYR A 51 0.19 -1.30 3.23
C TYR A 51 1.16 -0.21 2.79
N GLU A 52 1.00 0.95 3.40
CA GLU A 52 2.04 1.95 3.50
C GLU A 52 2.83 1.72 4.78
N ASP A 53 4.15 1.52 4.65
CA ASP A 53 5.07 1.32 5.77
C ASP A 53 5.34 2.66 6.48
N GLY A 54 4.62 2.88 7.57
CA GLY A 54 4.68 4.12 8.34
C GLY A 54 5.70 4.04 9.49
N THR A 55 6.20 5.19 9.93
CA THR A 55 7.18 5.25 11.04
C THR A 55 6.65 4.69 12.36
N ILE A 56 5.34 4.81 12.61
CA ILE A 56 4.70 4.36 13.86
C ILE A 56 3.80 3.15 13.60
N TYR A 57 2.91 3.25 12.59
CA TYR A 57 2.00 2.17 12.22
C TYR A 57 1.83 2.10 10.70
N ASP A 58 1.64 0.88 10.22
CA ASP A 58 1.29 0.63 8.83
C ASP A 58 -0.14 1.08 8.54
N SER A 59 -0.31 1.83 7.46
CA SER A 59 -1.64 2.19 6.98
C SER A 59 -2.08 1.20 5.90
N LYS A 60 -3.20 0.49 6.12
CA LYS A 60 -3.75 -0.40 5.09
C LYS A 60 -4.25 0.43 3.91
N LEU A 61 -3.76 0.13 2.71
CA LEU A 61 -4.18 0.81 1.48
C LEU A 61 -5.29 0.03 0.77
N ASP A 62 -5.11 -1.28 0.60
CA ASP A 62 -6.06 -2.14 -0.11
C ASP A 62 -5.86 -3.62 0.27
N SER A 63 -6.80 -4.48 -0.11
CA SER A 63 -6.70 -5.92 0.10
C SER A 63 -7.48 -6.70 -0.94
N GLN A 64 -6.91 -7.81 -1.42
CA GLN A 64 -7.58 -8.73 -2.33
C GLN A 64 -7.18 -10.19 -2.07
N LYS A 65 -7.99 -11.14 -2.55
CA LYS A 65 -7.65 -12.57 -2.59
C LYS A 65 -7.19 -12.99 -3.98
N THR A 66 -6.26 -13.94 -4.06
CA THR A 66 -5.86 -14.53 -5.33
C THR A 66 -7.02 -15.24 -6.02
N GLY A 67 -7.04 -15.17 -7.35
CA GLY A 67 -7.97 -15.91 -8.20
C GLY A 67 -7.67 -17.40 -8.27
N ALA A 68 -8.49 -18.14 -9.02
CA ALA A 68 -8.37 -19.60 -9.18
C ALA A 68 -7.02 -20.04 -9.77
N ASP A 69 -6.44 -19.21 -10.64
CA ASP A 69 -5.12 -19.43 -11.24
C ASP A 69 -3.95 -18.94 -10.37
N GLY A 70 -4.23 -18.45 -9.15
CA GLY A 70 -3.26 -17.91 -8.21
C GLY A 70 -2.85 -16.47 -8.47
N THR A 71 -3.40 -15.80 -9.49
CA THR A 71 -3.05 -14.41 -9.80
C THR A 71 -3.72 -13.42 -8.86
N PHE A 72 -3.09 -12.26 -8.66
CA PHE A 72 -3.70 -11.15 -7.93
C PHE A 72 -3.31 -9.80 -8.55
N ARG A 73 -4.16 -8.80 -8.26
CA ARG A 73 -3.93 -7.38 -8.51
C ARG A 73 -4.40 -6.63 -7.26
N VAL A 74 -3.53 -5.80 -6.67
CA VAL A 74 -3.86 -4.97 -5.52
C VAL A 74 -3.33 -3.56 -5.76
N SER A 75 -4.13 -2.53 -5.45
CA SER A 75 -3.84 -1.15 -5.82
C SER A 75 -4.17 -0.20 -4.68
N GLY A 76 -3.19 0.62 -4.29
CA GLY A 76 -3.30 1.53 -3.17
C GLY A 76 -3.00 2.97 -3.55
N SER A 77 -3.51 3.92 -2.79
CA SER A 77 -3.13 5.33 -2.90
C SER A 77 -3.23 6.05 -1.57
N GLN A 78 -2.35 7.03 -1.36
CA GLN A 78 -2.34 7.86 -0.17
C GLN A 78 -1.81 9.27 -0.48
N ASN A 79 -2.28 10.28 0.26
CA ASN A 79 -1.67 11.61 0.24
C ASN A 79 -0.46 11.59 1.20
N LYS A 80 0.74 11.82 0.68
CA LYS A 80 1.97 11.85 1.48
C LYS A 80 2.93 12.93 0.96
N ILE A 81 3.65 13.60 1.87
CA ILE A 81 4.65 14.62 1.50
C ILE A 81 5.86 13.96 0.83
N ARG A 82 6.33 12.86 1.42
CA ARG A 82 7.40 12.03 0.85
C ARG A 82 6.81 10.93 -0.03
N THR A 83 7.67 10.26 -0.80
CA THR A 83 7.26 9.05 -1.51
C THR A 83 6.68 8.03 -0.53
N ILE A 84 5.55 7.41 -0.89
CA ILE A 84 5.00 6.27 -0.15
C ILE A 84 6.03 5.13 -0.11
N ASP A 85 6.00 4.33 0.96
CA ASP A 85 6.81 3.17 1.25
C ASP A 85 5.93 1.90 1.15
N PRO A 86 5.47 1.53 -0.07
CA PRO A 86 4.49 0.46 -0.22
C PRO A 86 5.08 -0.92 0.09
N LYS A 87 4.27 -1.77 0.72
CA LYS A 87 4.56 -3.20 0.90
C LYS A 87 3.31 -4.05 0.69
N VAL A 88 3.53 -5.29 0.30
CA VAL A 88 2.48 -6.30 0.17
C VAL A 88 2.71 -7.41 1.20
N ASN A 89 1.67 -7.68 2.00
CA ASN A 89 1.63 -8.78 2.94
C ASN A 89 0.77 -9.91 2.37
N ILE A 90 1.34 -11.11 2.29
CA ILE A 90 0.70 -12.32 1.79
C ILE A 90 0.43 -13.25 2.98
N TYR A 91 -0.83 -13.64 3.16
CA TYR A 91 -1.28 -14.47 4.28
C TYR A 91 -1.71 -15.85 3.79
N HIS A 92 -0.97 -16.89 4.16
CA HIS A 92 -1.18 -18.24 3.61
C HIS A 92 -1.04 -19.37 4.63
N LYS A 93 -1.55 -20.54 4.24
CA LYS A 93 -1.41 -21.82 4.97
C LYS A 93 -0.69 -22.92 4.16
N CYS A 94 -0.01 -22.56 3.08
CA CYS A 94 0.82 -23.51 2.32
C CYS A 94 1.81 -24.24 3.25
N ASN A 95 1.76 -25.58 3.26
CA ASN A 95 2.55 -26.46 4.14
C ASN A 95 2.50 -26.04 5.63
N TYR A 96 1.39 -25.49 6.10
CA TYR A 96 1.26 -24.97 7.46
C TYR A 96 -0.16 -25.18 8.04
N ASN A 97 -0.24 -25.91 9.15
CA ASN A 97 -1.50 -26.28 9.81
C ASN A 97 -1.76 -25.51 11.11
N GLY A 98 -1.09 -24.37 11.32
CA GLY A 98 -1.32 -23.55 12.51
C GLY A 98 -2.71 -22.90 12.52
N LEU A 99 -3.13 -22.44 13.70
CA LEU A 99 -4.39 -21.73 13.89
C LEU A 99 -4.48 -20.50 12.98
N CYS A 100 -3.38 -19.75 12.90
CA CYS A 100 -3.26 -18.49 12.18
C CYS A 100 -2.61 -18.68 10.80
N SER A 101 -2.36 -17.59 10.08
CA SER A 101 -1.74 -17.63 8.75
C SER A 101 -0.26 -17.27 8.84
N LYS A 102 0.59 -17.89 8.01
CA LYS A 102 1.93 -17.36 7.76
C LYS A 102 1.80 -16.04 7.01
N LYS A 103 2.66 -15.07 7.36
CA LYS A 103 2.74 -13.75 6.72
C LYS A 103 4.11 -13.57 6.09
N VAL A 104 4.10 -13.34 4.78
CA VAL A 104 5.27 -12.94 3.99
C VAL A 104 5.09 -11.48 3.59
N SER A 105 6.08 -10.64 3.90
CA SER A 105 6.06 -9.21 3.57
C SER A 105 7.07 -8.91 2.48
N ILE A 106 6.63 -8.20 1.44
CA ILE A 106 7.45 -7.82 0.29
C ILE A 106 7.37 -6.31 0.14
N ASN A 107 8.50 -5.64 0.33
CA ASN A 107 8.62 -4.21 0.08
C ASN A 107 8.65 -3.95 -1.43
N ILE A 108 7.85 -2.97 -1.86
CA ILE A 108 7.73 -2.58 -3.25
C ILE A 108 8.62 -1.35 -3.45
N PRO A 109 9.49 -1.33 -4.47
CA PRO A 109 10.43 -0.23 -4.64
C PRO A 109 9.69 1.07 -4.94
N LYS A 110 10.22 2.17 -4.39
CA LYS A 110 9.69 3.53 -4.61
C LYS A 110 9.61 3.93 -6.09
N SER A 111 10.44 3.33 -6.95
CA SER A 111 10.40 3.55 -8.40
C SER A 111 9.12 3.02 -9.06
N ALA A 112 8.35 2.16 -8.38
CA ALA A 112 7.04 1.70 -8.85
C ALA A 112 5.88 2.66 -8.51
N VAL A 113 6.14 3.65 -7.65
CA VAL A 113 5.14 4.63 -7.21
C VAL A 113 4.96 5.69 -8.28
N VAL A 114 3.70 6.02 -8.56
CA VAL A 114 3.33 7.10 -9.48
C VAL A 114 2.59 8.21 -8.75
N SER A 115 2.61 9.41 -9.33
CA SER A 115 1.74 10.50 -8.90
C SER A 115 0.28 10.18 -9.24
N GLY A 116 -0.64 10.52 -8.34
CA GLY A 116 -2.06 10.29 -8.50
C GLY A 116 -2.51 8.91 -8.03
N SER A 117 -3.55 8.37 -8.68
CA SER A 117 -4.17 7.09 -8.29
C SER A 117 -3.32 5.90 -8.69
N GLY A 118 -3.20 4.92 -7.80
CA GLY A 118 -2.54 3.63 -8.05
C GLY A 118 -3.18 2.88 -9.21
N ASN A 119 -4.49 3.04 -9.43
CA ASN A 119 -5.19 2.43 -10.57
C ASN A 119 -4.72 2.95 -11.94
N ASN A 120 -4.11 4.15 -11.97
CA ASN A 120 -3.52 4.71 -13.18
C ASN A 120 -2.05 4.29 -13.34
N ALA A 121 -1.46 3.63 -12.34
CA ALA A 121 -0.08 3.15 -12.39
C ALA A 121 0.04 1.99 -13.37
N ARG A 122 1.21 1.90 -14.03
CA ARG A 122 1.62 0.62 -14.64
C ARG A 122 1.78 -0.43 -13.55
N ASN A 123 1.49 -1.68 -13.90
CA ASN A 123 1.58 -2.78 -12.96
C ASN A 123 3.05 -3.02 -12.60
N TYR A 124 3.35 -3.01 -11.31
CA TYR A 124 4.60 -3.55 -10.81
C TYR A 124 4.40 -5.05 -10.54
N ASP A 125 4.88 -5.88 -11.46
CA ASP A 125 4.76 -7.33 -11.35
C ASP A 125 5.89 -7.90 -10.48
N ILE A 126 5.51 -8.54 -9.37
CA ILE A 126 6.46 -9.24 -8.48
C ILE A 126 6.72 -10.68 -8.91
N GLY A 127 6.15 -11.11 -10.04
CA GLY A 127 6.34 -12.42 -10.63
C GLY A 127 5.57 -13.54 -9.93
N THR A 128 6.09 -14.76 -10.07
CA THR A 128 5.50 -15.95 -9.45
C THR A 128 6.24 -16.32 -8.16
N ILE A 129 5.50 -16.46 -7.06
CA ILE A 129 6.05 -16.75 -5.74
C ILE A 129 5.55 -18.11 -5.27
N ASN A 130 6.49 -19.01 -4.95
CA ASN A 130 6.16 -20.30 -4.34
C ASN A 130 6.13 -20.19 -2.81
N LEU A 131 4.92 -20.22 -2.25
CA LEU A 131 4.64 -20.12 -0.82
C LEU A 131 5.13 -21.34 -0.01
N ALA A 132 5.61 -22.38 -0.68
CA ALA A 132 6.28 -23.51 -0.02
C ALA A 132 7.73 -23.20 0.39
N ASN A 133 8.31 -22.11 -0.13
CA ASN A 133 9.68 -21.70 0.19
C ASN A 133 9.76 -21.11 1.61
N ARG A 134 10.99 -21.01 2.14
CA ARG A 134 11.27 -20.26 3.37
C ARG A 134 11.60 -18.81 3.03
N PHE A 135 10.87 -17.87 3.63
CA PHE A 135 11.10 -16.44 3.45
C PHE A 135 11.78 -15.85 4.69
N SER A 136 12.77 -14.99 4.48
CA SER A 136 13.36 -14.21 5.58
C SER A 136 12.31 -13.27 6.16
N GLY A 137 12.21 -13.20 7.49
CA GLY A 137 11.22 -12.36 8.17
C GLY A 137 9.78 -12.89 8.11
N GLU A 138 9.57 -14.14 7.67
CA GLU A 138 8.26 -14.80 7.77
C GLU A 138 7.79 -14.83 9.23
N SER A 139 6.54 -14.45 9.45
CA SER A 139 5.90 -14.44 10.77
C SER A 139 4.54 -15.14 10.71
N THR A 140 3.88 -15.27 11.86
CA THR A 140 2.52 -15.80 11.95
C THR A 140 1.59 -14.68 12.39
N ASP A 141 0.44 -14.53 11.74
CA ASP A 141 -0.52 -13.46 11.98
C ASP A 141 -1.95 -14.02 12.03
N CYS A 142 -2.64 -13.72 13.13
CA CYS A 142 -4.01 -14.18 13.42
C CYS A 142 -5.05 -13.08 13.17
N ILE A 143 -4.61 -11.82 13.04
CA ILE A 143 -5.49 -10.66 12.97
C ILE A 143 -5.21 -9.97 11.63
N HIS A 144 -5.86 -10.51 10.60
CA HIS A 144 -5.80 -9.98 9.25
C HIS A 144 -7.21 -9.67 8.73
#